data_AF-A0A7L9MIF8-F1
#
_entry.id   AF-A0A7L9MIF8-F1
#
_cell.length_a   1.000
_cell.length_b   1.000
_cell.length_c   1.000
_cell.angle_alpha   90.00
_cell.angle_beta   90.00
_cell.angle_gamma   90.00
#
_symmetry.space_group_name_H-M   'P 1'
#
loop_
_entity.id
_entity.type
_entity.pdbx_description
1 polymer ?
#
loop_
_entity_poly.entity_id
_entity_poly.type
_entity_poly.pdbx_seq_one_letter_code
_entity_poly.pdbx_strand_id
1 'polypeptide(L)'
;MLVTIPGIALCRRLSAPAFDTAFHLPTKTQIDRRLIAGSALFGIGWGLGGFCPGPAVAALSLGLPQVALFVLAMAVGMIIHDRWLAKTL
;
A
#
# COMPACT_ATOMS: atom_id res chain seq x y z
N MET A 1 11.07 -5.87 8.93
CA MET A 1 12.14 -6.67 8.31
C MET A 1 12.36 -8.03 8.96
N LEU A 2 12.25 -8.16 10.30
CA LEU A 2 12.50 -9.44 11.01
C LEU A 2 11.62 -10.61 10.51
N VAL A 3 10.37 -10.33 10.13
CA VAL A 3 9.42 -11.34 9.62
C VAL A 3 9.49 -11.47 8.09
N THR A 4 9.82 -10.37 7.41
CA THR A 4 9.75 -10.27 5.94
C THR A 4 10.85 -11.06 5.25
N ILE A 5 12.09 -10.99 5.76
CA ILE A 5 13.25 -11.69 5.18
C ILE A 5 13.09 -13.22 5.24
N PRO A 6 12.81 -13.84 6.42
CA PRO A 6 12.63 -15.29 6.49
C PRO A 6 11.38 -15.74 5.70
N GLY A 7 10.30 -14.95 5.70
CA GLY A 7 9.10 -15.25 4.91
C GLY A 7 9.38 -15.34 3.41
N ILE A 8 10.11 -14.36 2.84
CA ILE A 8 10.46 -14.36 1.42
C ILE A 8 11.48 -15.46 1.09
N ALA A 9 12.45 -15.71 1.97
CA ALA A 9 13.43 -16.79 1.79
C ALA A 9 12.77 -18.17 1.80
N LEU A 10 11.76 -18.39 2.64
CA LEU A 10 10.97 -19.62 2.67
C LEU A 10 10.08 -19.73 1.42
N CYS A 11 9.38 -18.67 1.04
CA CYS A 11 8.58 -18.64 -0.20
C CYS A 11 9.44 -18.93 -1.45
N ARG A 12 10.69 -18.48 -1.49
CA ARG A 12 11.63 -18.78 -2.58
C ARG A 12 12.10 -20.23 -2.63
N ARG A 13 12.00 -20.98 -1.52
CA ARG A 13 12.34 -22.41 -1.46
C ARG A 13 11.16 -23.32 -1.79
N LEU A 14 9.94 -22.77 -1.78
CA LEU A 14 8.71 -23.49 -2.09
C LEU A 14 8.44 -23.38 -3.60
N SER A 15 8.21 -24.51 -4.27
CA SER A 15 7.90 -24.54 -5.71
C SER A 15 6.48 -24.04 -6.02
N ALA A 16 5.57 -24.12 -5.05
CA ALA A 16 4.21 -23.60 -5.11
C ALA A 16 3.77 -23.11 -3.72
N PRO A 17 2.88 -22.09 -3.63
CA PRO A 17 2.32 -21.66 -2.36
C PRO A 17 1.47 -22.76 -1.70
N ALA A 18 1.41 -22.79 -0.37
CA ALA A 18 0.71 -23.85 0.36
C ALA A 18 -0.80 -23.94 0.08
N PHE A 19 -1.41 -22.88 -0.46
CA PHE A 19 -2.85 -22.76 -0.72
C PHE A 19 -3.19 -22.49 -2.19
N ASP A 20 -2.20 -22.53 -3.09
CA ASP A 20 -2.43 -22.24 -4.51
C ASP A 20 -1.40 -22.97 -5.40
N THR A 21 -1.65 -23.06 -6.69
CA THR A 21 -0.79 -23.80 -7.65
C THR A 21 0.36 -22.95 -8.18
N ALA A 22 0.25 -21.63 -8.10
CA ALA A 22 1.25 -20.70 -8.62
C ALA A 22 1.34 -19.44 -7.76
N PHE A 23 2.53 -18.83 -7.75
CA PHE A 23 2.70 -17.50 -7.19
C PHE A 23 2.13 -16.44 -8.14
N HIS A 24 1.08 -15.75 -7.71
CA HIS A 24 0.49 -14.62 -8.42
C HIS A 24 1.37 -13.37 -8.28
N LEU A 25 2.48 -13.31 -9.04
CA LEU A 25 3.30 -12.11 -9.12
C LEU A 25 2.67 -11.07 -10.06
N PRO A 26 2.79 -9.77 -9.76
CA PRO A 26 2.36 -8.72 -10.68
C PRO A 26 3.09 -8.83 -12.02
N THR A 27 2.35 -9.11 -13.10
CA THR A 27 2.86 -9.18 -14.48
C THR A 27 3.09 -7.80 -15.11
N LYS A 28 2.57 -6.73 -14.49
CA LYS A 28 2.77 -5.35 -14.94
C LYS A 28 4.06 -4.78 -14.35
N THR A 29 5.15 -4.86 -15.11
CA THR A 29 6.46 -4.25 -14.79
C THR A 29 6.68 -2.89 -15.44
N GLN A 30 5.73 -2.40 -16.23
CA GLN A 30 5.85 -1.09 -16.85
C GLN A 30 5.65 0.01 -15.81
N ILE A 31 6.73 0.74 -15.54
CA ILE A 31 6.70 1.95 -14.75
C ILE A 31 6.06 3.04 -15.62
N ASP A 32 4.78 3.33 -15.37
CA ASP A 32 4.08 4.41 -16.06
C ASP A 32 4.26 5.76 -15.33
N ARG A 33 4.08 6.86 -16.07
CA ARG A 33 4.21 8.22 -15.50
C ARG A 33 3.22 8.47 -14.37
N ARG A 34 2.06 7.80 -14.40
CA ARG A 34 1.01 7.90 -13.39
C ARG A 34 1.43 7.27 -12.06
N LEU A 35 2.16 6.15 -12.11
CA LEU A 35 2.73 5.48 -10.95
C LEU A 35 3.86 6.30 -10.34
N ILE A 36 4.73 6.89 -11.16
CA ILE A 36 5.79 7.79 -10.67
C ILE A 36 5.17 9.00 -9.97
N ALA A 37 4.24 9.70 -10.63
CA ALA A 37 3.60 10.89 -10.05
C ALA A 37 2.78 10.54 -8.79
N GLY A 38 2.03 9.43 -8.82
CA GLY A 38 1.23 8.96 -7.70
C GLY A 38 2.08 8.55 -6.50
N SER A 39 3.14 7.77 -6.73
CA SER A 39 4.06 7.33 -5.65
C SER A 39 4.82 8.50 -5.03
N ALA A 40 5.23 9.50 -5.83
CA ALA A 40 5.86 10.71 -5.32
C ALA A 40 4.89 11.53 -4.45
N LEU A 41 3.68 11.82 -4.94
CA LEU A 41 2.67 12.58 -4.19
C LEU A 41 2.28 11.86 -2.89
N PHE A 42 2.13 10.55 -2.95
CA PHE A 42 1.80 9.73 -1.80
C PHE A 42 2.92 9.69 -0.77
N GLY A 43 4.17 9.54 -1.22
CA GLY A 43 5.36 9.61 -0.36
C GLY A 43 5.52 10.98 0.32
N ILE A 44 5.25 12.08 -0.40
CA ILE A 44 5.23 13.43 0.19
C ILE A 44 4.16 13.53 1.27
N GLY A 45 2.94 13.01 1.01
CA GLY A 45 1.87 12.98 1.99
C GLY A 45 2.23 12.24 3.28
N TRP A 46 2.94 11.11 3.18
CA TRP A 46 3.44 10.37 4.35
C TRP A 46 4.56 11.09 5.07
N GLY A 47 5.49 11.70 4.34
CA GLY A 47 6.58 12.47 4.92
C GLY A 47 6.08 13.67 5.73
N LEU A 48 5.04 14.35 5.21
CA LEU A 48 4.39 15.46 5.91
C LEU A 48 3.52 14.98 7.08
N GLY A 49 2.80 13.87 6.92
CA GLY A 49 1.93 13.30 7.96
C GLY A 49 2.66 12.60 9.10
N GLY A 50 3.92 12.18 8.87
CA GLY A 50 4.72 11.42 9.84
C GLY A 50 4.25 9.97 10.03
N PHE A 51 3.29 9.49 9.23
CA PHE A 51 2.70 8.16 9.33
C PHE A 51 2.80 7.39 8.01
N CYS A 52 3.25 6.14 8.13
CA CYS A 52 3.12 5.14 7.07
C CYS A 52 1.70 4.52 7.17
N PRO A 53 1.03 4.15 6.06
CA PRO A 53 -0.36 3.69 6.03
C PRO A 53 -0.59 2.43 6.86
N GLY A 54 0.38 1.50 6.88
CA GLY A 54 0.28 0.26 7.65
C GLY A 54 0.20 0.55 9.15
N PRO A 55 1.19 1.26 9.72
CA PRO A 55 1.12 1.74 11.09
C PRO A 55 -0.07 2.67 11.35
N ALA A 56 -0.48 3.52 10.39
CA ALA A 56 -1.61 4.43 10.58
C ALA A 56 -2.92 3.68 10.82
N VAL A 57 -3.20 2.64 10.02
CA VAL A 57 -4.40 1.81 10.21
C VAL A 57 -4.32 1.01 11.51
N ALA A 58 -3.15 0.48 11.87
CA ALA A 58 -2.96 -0.21 13.14
C ALA A 58 -3.13 0.75 14.34
N ALA A 59 -2.59 1.96 14.26
CA ALA A 59 -2.65 3.00 15.29
C ALA A 59 -4.04 3.62 15.45
N LEU A 60 -4.96 3.39 14.52
CA LEU A 60 -6.36 3.76 14.69
C LEU A 60 -6.98 3.08 15.94
N SER A 61 -6.51 1.87 16.28
CA SER A 61 -6.90 1.16 17.51
C SER A 61 -6.48 1.86 18.80
N LEU A 62 -5.51 2.79 18.73
CA LEU A 62 -5.03 3.58 19.87
C LEU A 62 -5.94 4.80 20.15
N GLY A 63 -6.95 5.08 19.31
CA GLY A 63 -7.91 6.15 19.53
C GLY A 63 -7.36 7.58 19.35
N LEU A 64 -6.19 7.72 18.71
CA LEU A 64 -5.54 9.01 18.50
C LEU A 64 -6.27 9.83 17.42
N PRO A 65 -6.78 11.04 17.73
CA PRO A 65 -7.57 11.84 16.79
C PRO A 65 -6.77 12.27 15.55
N GLN A 66 -5.45 12.49 15.69
CA GLN A 66 -4.56 12.83 14.59
C GLN A 66 -4.42 11.68 13.58
N VAL A 67 -4.37 10.44 14.06
CA VAL A 67 -4.30 9.24 13.20
C VAL A 67 -5.63 9.05 12.48
N ALA A 68 -6.76 9.24 13.17
CA ALA A 68 -8.08 9.19 12.56
C ALA A 68 -8.23 10.22 11.43
N LEU A 69 -7.76 11.46 11.64
CA LEU A 69 -7.78 12.50 10.61
C LEU A 69 -6.93 12.13 9.39
N PHE A 70 -5.73 11.60 9.60
CA PHE A 70 -4.86 11.13 8.52
C PHE A 70 -5.50 9.99 7.72
N VAL A 71 -6.06 8.99 8.41
CA VAL A 71 -6.72 7.85 7.77
C VAL A 71 -7.96 8.30 6.99
N LEU A 72 -8.75 9.23 7.53
CA LEU A 72 -9.89 9.81 6.83
C LEU A 72 -9.46 10.55 5.56
N ALA A 73 -8.46 11.42 5.65
CA ALA A 73 -7.93 12.15 4.49
C ALA A 73 -7.39 11.19 3.41
N MET A 74 -6.68 10.13 3.82
CA MET A 74 -6.20 9.07 2.93
C MET A 74 -7.38 8.35 2.24
N ALA A 75 -8.40 7.95 3.00
CA ALA A 75 -9.58 7.26 2.47
C ALA A 75 -10.35 8.15 1.47
N VAL A 76 -10.53 9.43 1.79
CA VAL A 76 -11.16 10.40 0.87
C VAL A 76 -10.35 10.51 -0.43
N GLY A 77 -9.03 10.64 -0.34
CA GLY A 77 -8.16 10.68 -1.53
C GLY A 77 -8.26 9.43 -2.39
N MET A 78 -8.30 8.25 -1.77
CA MET A 78 -8.49 6.97 -2.47
C MET A 78 -9.85 6.89 -3.16
N ILE A 79 -10.93 7.26 -2.48
CA ILE A 79 -12.29 7.24 -3.05
C ILE A 79 -12.41 8.23 -4.21
N ILE A 80 -11.82 9.42 -4.10
CA ILE A 80 -11.81 10.41 -5.17
C ILE A 80 -11.05 9.85 -6.38
N HIS A 81 -9.84 9.32 -6.18
CA HIS A 81 -9.06 8.74 -7.29
C HIS A 81 -9.80 7.56 -7.94
N ASP A 82 -10.42 6.68 -7.15
CA ASP A 82 -11.17 5.53 -7.68
C ASP A 82 -12.42 5.96 -8.46
N ARG A 83 -13.20 6.90 -7.92
CA ARG A 83 -14.43 7.36 -8.58
C ARG A 83 -14.19 8.25 -9.79
N TRP A 84 -13.12 9.04 -9.80
CA TRP A 84 -12.82 9.98 -10.88
C TRP A 84 -11.76 9.45 -11.86
N LEU A 85 -10.60 8.98 -11.40
CA LEU A 85 -9.51 8.60 -12.30
C LEU A 85 -9.65 7.18 -12.87
N ALA A 86 -10.24 6.24 -12.13
CA ALA A 86 -10.44 4.88 -12.65
C ALA A 86 -11.68 4.74 -13.54
N LYS A 87 -12.62 5.68 -13.46
CA LYS A 87 -13.85 5.68 -14.27
C LYS A 87 -13.70 6.44 -15.61
N THR A 88 -12.66 7.27 -15.75
CA THR A 88 -12.44 8.15 -16.92
C THR A 88 -11.34 7.63 -17.87
N LEU A 89 -10.63 6.56 -17.50
CA LEU A 89 -9.65 5.83 -18.32
C LEU A 89 -10.22 4.47 -18.71
#